data_AF-A0A506TZN5-F1
#
_entry.id   AF-A0A506TZN5-F1
#
_cell.length_a   1.000
_cell.length_b   1.000
_cell.length_c   1.000
_cell.angle_alpha   90.00
_cell.angle_beta   90.00
_cell.angle_gamma   90.00
#
_symmetry.space_group_name_H-M   'P 1'
#
loop_
_entity.id
_entity.type
_entity.pdbx_description
1 polymer ?
#
loop_
_entity_poly.entity_id
_entity_poly.type
_entity_poly.pdbx_seq_one_letter_code
_entity_poly.pdbx_strand_id
1 'polypeptide(L)'
;MLEVMARLDEKASDLYHAGADDFGLFINMSDVMPDFKTLLGKSLRSSFEAEIMNFPVLHRYALVLSNMAKGLADGSIDVPK
;
A
#
# COMPACT_ATOMS: atom_id res chain seq x y z
N MET A 1 11.30 -6.55 9.15
CA MET A 1 10.88 -5.88 7.90
C MET A 1 10.10 -6.86 7.04
N LEU A 2 10.73 -7.96 6.64
CA LEU A 2 10.10 -9.06 5.89
C LEU A 2 8.82 -9.61 6.54
N GLU A 3 8.81 -9.85 7.86
CA GLU A 3 7.60 -10.33 8.55
C GLU A 3 6.41 -9.35 8.46
N VAL A 4 6.70 -8.04 8.54
CA VAL A 4 5.68 -7.00 8.41
C VAL A 4 5.18 -6.94 6.96
N MET A 5 6.07 -7.04 5.98
CA MET A 5 5.71 -7.12 4.56
C MET A 5 4.84 -8.34 4.27
N ALA A 6 5.24 -9.51 4.76
CA ALA A 6 4.49 -10.76 4.57
C ALA A 6 3.07 -10.66 5.16
N ARG A 7 2.93 -10.14 6.38
CA ARG A 7 1.60 -9.93 7.00
C ARG A 7 0.73 -8.96 6.22
N LEU A 8 1.31 -7.87 5.71
CA LEU A 8 0.59 -6.89 4.91
C LEU A 8 0.18 -7.46 3.56
N ASP A 9 1.04 -8.25 2.93
CA ASP A 9 0.77 -8.93 1.66
C ASP A 9 -0.29 -10.02 1.80
N GLU A 10 -0.28 -10.78 2.89
CA GLU A 10 -1.30 -11.78 3.22
C GLU A 10 -2.68 -11.13 3.32
N LYS A 11 -2.80 -10.06 4.13
CA LYS A 11 -4.06 -9.32 4.25
C LYS A 11 -4.52 -8.73 2.92
N ALA A 12 -3.60 -8.13 2.16
CA ALA A 12 -3.93 -7.56 0.86
C ALA A 12 -4.37 -8.65 -0.14
N SER A 13 -3.73 -9.82 -0.08
CA SER A 13 -4.07 -10.99 -0.89
C SER A 13 -5.46 -11.53 -0.56
N ASP A 14 -5.82 -11.64 0.72
CA ASP A 14 -7.16 -12.07 1.14
C ASP A 14 -8.24 -11.14 0.57
N LEU A 15 -8.02 -9.83 0.64
CA LEU A 15 -8.93 -8.82 0.08
C LEU A 15 -9.02 -8.93 -1.44
N TYR A 16 -7.89 -9.11 -2.10
CA TYR A 16 -7.84 -9.27 -3.56
C TYR A 16 -8.60 -10.53 -4.01
N HIS A 17 -8.41 -11.67 -3.33
CA HIS A 17 -9.14 -12.90 -3.60
C HIS A 17 -10.64 -12.79 -3.29
N ALA A 18 -11.02 -11.96 -2.33
CA ALA A 18 -12.41 -11.61 -2.06
C ALA A 18 -13.02 -10.65 -3.12
N GLY A 19 -12.24 -10.23 -4.12
CA GLY A 19 -12.70 -9.39 -5.22
C GLY A 19 -12.63 -7.89 -4.93
N ALA A 20 -11.82 -7.46 -3.95
CA ALA A 20 -11.60 -6.04 -3.69
C ALA A 20 -10.93 -5.36 -4.91
N ASP A 21 -11.54 -4.26 -5.36
CA ASP A 21 -10.90 -3.34 -6.29
C ASP A 21 -9.88 -2.44 -5.57
N ASP A 22 -9.25 -1.53 -6.29
CA ASP A 22 -8.20 -0.67 -5.73
C ASP A 22 -8.74 0.23 -4.59
N PHE A 23 -10.01 0.64 -4.65
CA PHE A 23 -10.65 1.43 -3.59
C PHE A 23 -11.00 0.55 -2.37
N GLY A 24 -11.45 -0.67 -2.61
CA GLY A 24 -11.66 -1.69 -1.59
C GLY A 24 -10.35 -2.04 -0.88
N LEU A 25 -9.25 -2.21 -1.60
CA LEU A 25 -7.92 -2.41 -1.02
C LEU A 25 -7.52 -1.22 -0.13
N PHE A 26 -7.72 0.01 -0.60
CA PHE A 26 -7.42 1.21 0.17
C PHE A 26 -8.19 1.28 1.50
N ILE A 27 -9.51 1.08 1.46
CA ILE A 27 -10.35 1.16 2.66
C ILE A 27 -10.03 0.04 3.65
N ASN A 28 -9.94 -1.20 3.17
CA ASN A 28 -9.83 -2.37 4.03
C ASN A 28 -8.42 -2.60 4.60
N MET A 29 -7.42 -1.86 4.11
CA MET A 29 -6.06 -1.83 4.65
C MET A 29 -5.81 -0.66 5.64
N SER A 30 -6.85 0.14 5.94
CA SER A 30 -6.72 1.34 6.78
C SER A 30 -6.22 1.04 8.20
N ASP A 31 -6.58 -0.10 8.77
CA ASP A 31 -6.16 -0.55 10.10
C ASP A 31 -4.67 -0.92 10.16
N VAL A 32 -4.09 -1.40 9.05
CA VAL A 32 -2.66 -1.75 8.96
C VAL A 32 -1.79 -0.61 8.38
N MET A 33 -2.40 0.55 8.10
CA MET A 33 -1.70 1.74 7.60
C MET A 33 -0.55 2.22 8.51
N PRO A 34 -0.63 2.19 9.86
CA PRO A 34 0.49 2.58 10.72
C PRO A 34 1.74 1.71 10.54
N ASP A 35 1.55 0.39 10.32
CA ASP A 35 2.66 -0.53 10.06
C ASP A 35 3.30 -0.25 8.71
N PHE A 36 2.48 0.00 7.69
CA PHE A 36 2.96 0.38 6.37
C PHE A 36 3.75 1.70 6.40
N LYS A 37 3.30 2.71 7.14
CA LYS A 37 4.05 3.97 7.35
C LYS A 37 5.38 3.72 8.07
N THR A 38 5.38 2.85 9.08
CA THR A 38 6.59 2.49 9.82
C THR A 38 7.59 1.77 8.94
N LEU A 39 7.12 0.92 8.03
CA LEU A 39 7.92 0.23 7.03
C LEU A 39 8.64 1.25 6.11
N LEU A 40 7.88 2.19 5.54
CA LEU A 40 8.42 3.26 4.68
C LEU A 40 9.45 4.14 5.42
N GLY A 41 9.20 4.46 6.69
CA GLY A 41 10.09 5.31 7.49
C GLY A 41 11.39 4.62 7.93
N LYS A 42 11.43 3.29 7.96
CA LYS A 42 12.60 2.49 8.39
C LYS A 42 13.46 1.99 7.23
N SER A 43 12.93 1.99 6.02
CA SER A 43 13.62 1.45 4.86
C SER A 43 14.45 2.50 4.12
N LEU A 44 15.67 2.15 3.72
CA LEU A 44 16.32 2.80 2.58
C LEU A 44 15.44 2.57 1.36
N ARG A 45 15.04 3.66 0.69
CA ARG A 45 14.08 3.66 -0.43
C ARG A 45 14.37 2.58 -1.48
N SER A 46 15.64 2.39 -1.83
CA SER A 46 16.08 1.38 -2.80
C SER A 46 15.92 -0.07 -2.31
N SER A 47 16.13 -0.33 -1.01
CA SER A 47 15.93 -1.66 -0.42
C SER A 47 14.45 -2.02 -0.41
N PHE A 48 13.60 -1.05 -0.05
CA PHE A 48 12.16 -1.23 -0.03
C PHE A 48 11.58 -1.53 -1.41
N GLU A 49 11.97 -0.76 -2.43
CA GLU A 49 11.52 -0.95 -3.81
C GLU A 49 11.95 -2.33 -4.36
N ALA A 50 13.14 -2.83 -4.01
CA ALA A 50 13.57 -4.17 -4.40
C ALA A 50 12.84 -5.28 -3.65
N GLU A 51 12.62 -5.11 -2.33
CA GLU A 51 11.99 -6.11 -1.48
C GLU A 51 10.50 -6.26 -1.73
N ILE A 52 9.77 -5.14 -1.93
CA ILE A 52 8.32 -5.14 -2.15
C ILE A 52 7.91 -5.86 -3.43
N MET A 53 8.80 -5.96 -4.42
CA MET A 53 8.54 -6.71 -5.66
C MET A 53 8.33 -8.21 -5.43
N ASN A 54 8.77 -8.74 -4.29
CA ASN A 54 8.51 -10.13 -3.88
C ASN A 54 7.11 -10.33 -3.26
N PHE A 55 6.39 -9.24 -3.00
CA PHE A 55 5.07 -9.21 -2.37
C PHE A 55 4.09 -8.51 -3.33
N PRO A 56 3.58 -9.22 -4.35
CA PRO A 56 2.91 -8.60 -5.50
C PRO A 56 1.63 -7.83 -5.13
N VAL A 57 0.90 -8.28 -4.11
CA VAL A 57 -0.35 -7.62 -3.70
C VAL A 57 -0.06 -6.42 -2.78
N LEU A 58 0.95 -6.52 -1.93
CA LEU A 58 1.50 -5.38 -1.19
C LEU A 58 2.08 -4.32 -2.13
N HIS A 59 2.77 -4.73 -3.20
CA HIS A 59 3.26 -3.83 -4.23
C HIS A 59 2.10 -3.11 -4.93
N ARG A 60 1.03 -3.84 -5.28
CA ARG A 60 -0.19 -3.23 -5.83
C ARG A 60 -0.80 -2.22 -4.87
N TYR A 61 -0.91 -2.55 -3.59
CA TYR A 61 -1.39 -1.61 -2.57
C TYR A 61 -0.52 -0.34 -2.50
N ALA A 62 0.80 -0.46 -2.54
CA ALA A 62 1.71 0.68 -2.59
C ALA A 62 1.51 1.55 -3.84
N LEU A 63 1.26 0.93 -5.00
CA LEU A 63 0.94 1.66 -6.24
C LEU A 63 -0.38 2.43 -6.13
N VAL A 64 -1.43 1.83 -5.54
CA VAL A 64 -2.71 2.51 -5.31
C VAL A 64 -2.50 3.78 -4.47
N LEU A 65 -1.77 3.66 -3.36
CA LEU A 65 -1.44 4.80 -2.50
C LEU A 65 -0.59 5.86 -3.21
N SER A 66 0.38 5.43 -4.03
CA SER A 66 1.22 6.33 -4.83
C SER A 66 0.40 7.12 -5.85
N ASN A 67 -0.54 6.46 -6.54
CA ASN A 67 -1.44 7.10 -7.50
C ASN A 67 -2.39 8.09 -6.81
N MET A 68 -2.92 7.74 -5.64
CA MET A 68 -3.73 8.67 -4.83
C MET A 68 -2.90 9.89 -4.39
N ALA A 69 -1.70 9.68 -3.85
CA ALA A 69 -0.82 10.76 -3.44
C ALA A 69 -0.45 11.68 -4.61
N LYS A 70 -0.19 11.11 -5.79
CA LYS A 70 0.05 11.87 -7.02
C LYS A 70 -1.17 12.70 -7.42
N GLY A 71 -2.35 12.09 -7.41
CA GLY A 71 -3.59 12.78 -7.79
C GLY A 71 -3.96 13.92 -6.85
N LEU A 72 -3.67 13.77 -5.55
CA LEU A 72 -3.80 14.84 -4.56
C LEU A 72 -2.78 15.97 -4.82
N ALA A 73 -1.55 15.63 -5.18
CA ALA A 73 -0.47 16.59 -5.40
C ALA A 73 -0.65 17.39 -6.71
N ASP A 74 -1.17 16.76 -7.77
CA ASP A 74 -1.39 17.40 -9.07
C ASP A 74 -2.78 18.04 -9.22
N GLY A 75 -3.65 17.87 -8.22
CA GLY A 75 -4.99 18.46 -8.19
C GLY A 75 -6.02 17.71 -9.02
N SER A 76 -5.71 16.51 -9.53
CA SER A 76 -6.70 15.64 -10.20
C SER A 76 -7.67 14.97 -9.22
N ILE A 77 -7.31 14.88 -7.94
CA ILE A 77 -8.21 14.48 -6.85
C ILE A 77 -8.48 15.71 -5.99
N ASP A 78 -9.72 16.18 -6.00
CA ASP A 78 -10.16 17.30 -5.17
C ASP A 78 -10.44 16.85 -3.74
N VAL A 79 -9.94 17.61 -2.75
CA VAL A 79 -10.12 17.33 -1.33
C VAL A 79 -11.12 18.32 -0.76
N PRO A 80 -12.31 17.86 -0.31
CA PRO A 80 -13.27 18.73 0.36
C PRO A 80 -12.62 19.42 1.57
N LYS A 81 -12.82 20.73 1.68
CA LYS A 81 -12.35 21.56 2.80
C LYS A 81 -13.34 21.59 3.94
#